data_AF-X1QET0-F1
#
_entry.id   AF-X1QET0-F1
#
_cell.length_a   1.000
_cell.length_b   1.000
_cell.length_c   1.000
_cell.angle_alpha   90.00
_cell.angle_beta   90.00
_cell.angle_gamma   90.00
#
_symmetry.space_group_name_H-M   'P 1'
#
loop_
_entity.id
_entity.type
_entity.pdbx_description
1 polymer ?
#
loop_
_entity_poly.entity_id
_entity_poly.type
_entity_poly.pdbx_seq_one_letter_code
_entity_poly.pdbx_strand_id
1 'polypeptide(L)'
;IVSLILIGISSLYLMFRVGPTNPKAVHLLVGFGFGASLSALFAQVGGGIYTKAADIGADLVGKVEAHIPEDDPRNPAVIADLVGDNVGDCAGRGADLFESSADNLVCTMILGLAFVGIYGWYAVLFPLLVRSLGKLATIIGVFSVRKWGKRSPLTSLNIGLFSAGILNLILFYVLSKWLMGDIRLFYCLSLGLL
;
A
#
# COMPACT_ATOMS: atom_id res chain seq x y z
N ILE A 1 4.13 -1.63 6.82
CA ILE A 1 4.53 -1.67 5.39
C ILE A 1 4.50 -0.29 4.76
N VAL A 2 3.33 0.30 4.48
CA VAL A 2 3.23 1.53 3.68
C VAL A 2 3.90 2.77 4.32
N SER A 3 4.08 2.82 5.64
CA SER A 3 4.84 3.90 6.30
C SER A 3 6.35 3.81 6.07
N LEU A 4 6.89 2.61 5.82
CA LEU A 4 8.33 2.42 5.52
C LEU A 4 8.70 3.06 4.18
N ILE A 5 7.77 3.08 3.22
CA ILE A 5 7.92 3.79 1.95
C ILE A 5 8.13 5.28 2.18
N LEU A 6 7.28 5.88 3.02
CA LEU A 6 7.38 7.31 3.32
C LEU A 6 8.71 7.64 3.96
N ILE A 7 9.18 6.80 4.88
CA ILE A 7 10.50 6.95 5.50
C ILE A 7 11.59 6.80 4.44
N GLY A 8 11.53 5.78 3.58
CA GLY A 8 12.52 5.54 2.52
C GLY A 8 12.60 6.68 1.51
N ILE A 9 11.47 7.07 0.93
CA ILE A 9 11.41 8.17 -0.04
C ILE A 9 11.80 9.51 0.61
N SER A 10 11.36 9.80 1.84
CA SER A 10 11.74 11.02 2.54
C SER A 10 13.24 11.05 2.87
N SER A 11 13.81 9.90 3.23
CA SER A 11 15.25 9.79 3.50
C SER A 11 16.07 10.01 2.24
N LEU A 12 15.68 9.39 1.12
CA LEU A 12 16.34 9.60 -0.18
C LEU A 12 16.15 11.02 -0.71
N TYR A 13 14.98 11.62 -0.49
CA TYR A 13 14.70 13.01 -0.81
C TYR A 13 15.71 13.94 -0.12
N LEU A 14 15.96 13.74 1.18
CA LEU A 14 16.95 14.51 1.94
C LEU A 14 18.37 14.20 1.50
N MET A 15 18.72 12.92 1.33
CA MET A 15 20.08 12.48 0.99
C MET A 15 20.53 12.98 -0.38
N PHE A 16 19.64 12.93 -1.39
CA PHE A 16 19.91 13.45 -2.72
C PHE A 16 19.68 14.96 -2.87
N ARG A 17 19.34 15.65 -1.75
CA ARG A 17 19.09 17.09 -1.70
C ARG A 17 18.06 17.53 -2.74
N VAL A 18 16.99 16.75 -2.86
CA VAL A 18 15.88 17.03 -3.74
C VAL A 18 15.22 18.34 -3.29
N GLY A 19 15.06 19.28 -4.21
CA GLY A 19 14.55 20.61 -3.86
C GLY A 19 14.50 21.57 -5.04
N PRO A 20 14.05 22.81 -4.83
CA PRO A 20 13.96 23.82 -5.89
C PRO A 20 15.29 24.13 -6.58
N THR A 21 16.40 23.99 -5.86
CA THR A 21 17.77 24.21 -6.36
C THR A 21 18.30 23.01 -7.15
N ASN A 22 17.68 21.84 -7.02
CA ASN A 22 18.06 20.61 -7.72
C ASN A 22 16.82 19.77 -8.07
N PRO A 23 15.94 20.27 -8.96
CA PRO A 23 14.67 19.61 -9.27
C PRO A 23 14.85 18.28 -10.01
N LYS A 24 15.94 18.12 -10.78
CA LYS A 24 16.24 16.88 -11.51
C LYS A 24 16.50 15.69 -10.59
N ALA A 25 16.91 15.94 -9.33
CA ALA A 25 17.16 14.88 -8.37
C ALA A 25 15.90 14.08 -7.98
N VAL A 26 14.69 14.61 -8.25
CA VAL A 26 13.44 13.83 -8.08
C VAL A 26 13.48 12.53 -8.91
N HIS A 27 14.08 12.54 -10.10
CA HIS A 27 14.21 11.35 -10.94
C HIS A 27 15.11 10.26 -10.33
N LEU A 28 16.01 10.61 -9.41
CA LEU A 28 16.84 9.62 -8.71
C LEU A 28 15.98 8.73 -7.78
N LEU A 29 14.81 9.21 -7.36
CA LEU A 29 13.87 8.43 -6.54
C LEU A 29 13.22 7.27 -7.32
N VAL A 30 13.26 7.30 -8.66
CA VAL A 30 12.75 6.20 -9.50
C VAL A 30 13.46 4.89 -9.20
N GLY A 31 14.75 4.93 -8.86
CA GLY A 31 15.50 3.73 -8.49
C GLY A 31 14.95 3.02 -7.26
N PHE A 32 14.34 3.75 -6.32
CA PHE A 32 13.69 3.16 -5.15
C PHE A 32 12.45 2.37 -5.52
N GLY A 33 11.61 2.96 -6.38
CA GLY A 33 10.42 2.30 -6.93
C GLY A 33 10.78 1.05 -7.73
N PHE A 34 11.67 1.20 -8.71
CA PHE A 34 12.16 0.09 -9.53
C PHE A 34 12.74 -1.07 -8.70
N GLY A 35 13.54 -0.78 -7.68
CA GLY A 35 14.09 -1.81 -6.78
C GLY A 35 13.00 -2.51 -5.96
N ALA A 36 11.98 -1.76 -5.53
CA ALA A 36 10.81 -2.32 -4.88
C ALA A 36 10.02 -3.24 -5.82
N SER A 37 9.82 -2.86 -7.09
CA SER A 37 9.11 -3.68 -8.10
C SER A 37 9.83 -4.96 -8.40
N LEU A 38 11.14 -4.90 -8.59
CA LEU A 38 11.95 -6.08 -8.83
C LEU A 38 11.86 -7.05 -7.64
N SER A 39 11.96 -6.54 -6.42
CA SER A 39 11.86 -7.36 -5.20
C SER A 39 10.46 -7.94 -5.02
N ALA A 40 9.41 -7.14 -5.26
CA ALA A 40 8.02 -7.55 -5.16
C ALA A 40 7.67 -8.62 -6.19
N LEU A 41 8.16 -8.51 -7.43
CA LEU A 41 7.98 -9.52 -8.47
C LEU A 41 8.45 -10.90 -8.01
N PHE A 42 9.67 -11.01 -7.48
CA PHE A 42 10.19 -12.28 -6.99
C PHE A 42 9.45 -12.79 -5.75
N ALA A 43 9.09 -11.90 -4.82
CA ALA A 43 8.33 -12.28 -3.62
C ALA A 43 6.94 -12.82 -3.98
N GLN A 44 6.23 -12.18 -4.90
CA GLN A 44 4.89 -12.58 -5.34
C GLN A 44 4.92 -13.87 -6.16
N VAL A 45 5.81 -13.96 -7.15
CA VAL A 45 5.88 -15.16 -8.01
C VAL A 45 6.41 -16.34 -7.21
N GLY A 46 7.49 -16.14 -6.45
CA GLY A 46 8.07 -17.21 -5.62
C GLY A 46 7.12 -17.68 -4.52
N GLY A 47 6.53 -16.75 -3.77
CA GLY A 47 5.56 -17.07 -2.74
C GLY A 47 4.27 -17.67 -3.29
N GLY A 48 3.78 -17.15 -4.43
CA GLY A 48 2.58 -17.64 -5.12
C GLY A 48 2.74 -19.06 -5.65
N ILE A 49 3.89 -19.40 -6.24
CA ILE A 49 4.19 -20.78 -6.66
C ILE A 49 4.24 -21.69 -5.44
N TYR A 50 4.91 -21.27 -4.35
CA TYR A 50 5.04 -22.07 -3.14
C TYR A 50 3.67 -22.37 -2.51
N THR A 51 2.85 -21.34 -2.24
CA THR A 51 1.53 -21.52 -1.62
C THR A 51 0.61 -22.35 -2.50
N LYS A 52 0.47 -22.02 -3.79
CA LYS A 52 -0.51 -22.73 -4.64
C LYS A 52 -0.10 -24.16 -4.95
N ALA A 53 1.19 -24.48 -5.03
CA ALA A 53 1.63 -25.87 -5.16
C ALA A 53 1.30 -26.69 -3.91
N ALA A 54 1.47 -26.11 -2.72
CA ALA A 54 1.19 -26.78 -1.45
C ALA A 54 -0.32 -26.94 -1.18
N ASP A 55 -1.08 -25.85 -1.30
CA ASP A 55 -2.54 -25.76 -1.16
C ASP A 55 -3.25 -26.79 -2.06
N ILE A 56 -3.01 -26.74 -3.38
CA ILE A 56 -3.62 -27.68 -4.32
C ILE A 56 -3.24 -29.13 -4.03
N GLY A 57 -1.97 -29.39 -3.64
CA GLY A 57 -1.50 -30.73 -3.31
C GLY A 57 -2.12 -31.28 -2.03
N ALA A 58 -2.21 -30.44 -1.00
CA ALA A 58 -2.80 -30.79 0.29
C ALA A 58 -4.29 -31.08 0.13
N ASP A 59 -5.02 -30.23 -0.57
CA ASP A 59 -6.45 -30.32 -0.75
C ASP A 59 -6.88 -31.49 -1.63
N LEU A 60 -6.23 -31.69 -2.78
CA LEU A 60 -6.61 -32.77 -3.69
C LEU A 60 -6.40 -34.14 -3.04
N VAL A 61 -5.20 -34.39 -2.49
CA VAL A 61 -4.92 -35.70 -1.90
C VAL A 61 -5.67 -35.88 -0.57
N GLY A 62 -5.74 -34.83 0.25
CA GLY A 62 -6.41 -34.90 1.55
C GLY A 62 -7.94 -35.04 1.43
N LYS A 63 -8.58 -34.04 0.82
CA LYS A 63 -10.05 -33.94 0.79
C LYS A 63 -10.67 -34.89 -0.24
N VAL A 64 -10.07 -35.00 -1.44
CA VAL A 64 -10.69 -35.71 -2.57
C VAL A 64 -10.30 -37.19 -2.62
N GLU A 65 -9.02 -37.52 -2.45
CA GLU A 65 -8.57 -38.92 -2.55
C GLU A 65 -8.66 -39.67 -1.22
N ALA A 66 -8.06 -39.12 -0.16
CA ALA A 66 -7.97 -39.77 1.15
C ALA A 66 -9.20 -39.53 2.04
N HIS A 67 -10.10 -38.62 1.66
CA HIS A 67 -11.31 -38.27 2.40
C HIS A 67 -11.05 -37.89 3.87
N ILE A 68 -9.90 -37.25 4.13
CA ILE A 68 -9.56 -36.69 5.43
C ILE A 68 -9.92 -35.20 5.46
N PRO A 69 -10.15 -34.62 6.65
CA PRO A 69 -10.42 -33.18 6.78
C PRO A 69 -9.31 -32.29 6.18
N GLU A 70 -9.70 -31.06 5.87
CA GLU A 70 -8.78 -29.96 5.60
C GLU A 70 -7.83 -29.74 6.79
N ASP A 71 -6.58 -29.36 6.50
CA ASP A 71 -5.53 -29.12 7.50
C ASP A 71 -5.27 -30.30 8.46
N ASP A 72 -5.60 -31.52 8.04
CA ASP A 72 -5.40 -32.70 8.88
C ASP A 72 -3.90 -32.95 9.12
N PRO A 73 -3.46 -33.13 10.38
CA PRO A 73 -2.04 -33.30 10.69
C PRO A 73 -1.40 -34.58 10.10
N ARG A 74 -2.21 -35.52 9.59
CA ARG A 74 -1.72 -36.71 8.89
C ARG A 74 -1.30 -36.40 7.46
N ASN A 75 -1.73 -35.28 6.89
CA ASN A 75 -1.36 -34.85 5.55
C ASN A 75 -0.01 -34.12 5.59
N PRO A 76 1.05 -34.68 4.97
CA PRO A 76 2.39 -34.10 5.04
C PRO A 76 2.51 -32.74 4.34
N ALA A 77 1.57 -32.39 3.46
CA ALA A 77 1.58 -31.12 2.73
C ALA A 77 1.07 -29.94 3.56
N VAL A 78 0.35 -30.16 4.67
CA VAL A 78 -0.30 -29.10 5.46
C VAL A 78 0.70 -28.10 6.04
N ILE A 79 1.90 -28.55 6.44
CA ILE A 79 2.93 -27.63 6.90
C ILE A 79 3.38 -26.69 5.78
N ALA A 80 3.54 -27.21 4.56
CA ALA A 80 3.91 -26.38 3.41
C ALA A 80 2.78 -25.42 3.02
N ASP A 81 1.53 -25.84 3.16
CA ASP A 81 0.36 -25.00 2.88
C ASP A 81 0.30 -23.79 3.82
N LEU A 82 0.33 -24.04 5.14
CA LEU A 82 0.31 -22.98 6.15
C LEU A 82 1.53 -22.07 6.10
N VAL A 83 2.71 -22.60 5.71
CA VAL A 83 3.88 -21.76 5.42
C VAL A 83 3.62 -20.92 4.17
N GLY A 84 2.99 -21.50 3.15
CA GLY A 84 2.60 -20.83 1.92
C GLY A 84 1.72 -19.61 2.15
N ASP A 85 0.72 -19.69 3.02
CA ASP A 85 -0.13 -18.54 3.37
C ASP A 85 0.68 -17.35 3.90
N ASN A 86 1.74 -17.63 4.66
CA ASN A 86 2.61 -16.58 5.20
C ASN A 86 3.58 -16.05 4.13
N VAL A 87 4.13 -16.92 3.30
CA VAL A 87 5.14 -16.54 2.29
C VAL A 87 4.51 -15.86 1.07
N GLY A 88 3.42 -16.42 0.55
CA GLY A 88 2.69 -15.89 -0.59
C GLY A 88 1.69 -14.81 -0.19
N ASP A 89 0.66 -15.21 0.55
CA ASP A 89 -0.50 -14.34 0.79
C ASP A 89 -0.21 -13.20 1.76
N CYS A 90 0.72 -13.36 2.70
CA CYS A 90 1.15 -12.28 3.58
C CYS A 90 2.35 -11.50 3.03
N ALA A 91 3.51 -12.16 2.85
CA ALA A 91 4.74 -11.45 2.46
C ALA A 91 4.68 -10.95 1.02
N GLY A 92 4.17 -11.76 0.08
CA GLY A 92 3.98 -11.36 -1.32
C GLY A 92 3.03 -10.17 -1.46
N ARG A 93 1.84 -10.21 -0.84
CA ARG A 93 0.89 -9.08 -0.82
C ARG A 93 1.45 -7.85 -0.12
N GLY A 94 2.26 -8.06 0.92
CA GLY A 94 2.96 -6.98 1.60
C GLY A 94 3.94 -6.24 0.67
N ALA A 95 4.73 -6.98 -0.10
CA ALA A 95 5.67 -6.43 -1.06
C ALA A 95 4.95 -5.73 -2.23
N ASP A 96 3.84 -6.30 -2.71
CA ASP A 96 2.96 -5.71 -3.73
C ASP A 96 2.46 -4.31 -3.32
N LEU A 97 1.83 -4.22 -2.14
CA LEU A 97 1.34 -2.94 -1.61
C LEU A 97 2.45 -1.94 -1.31
N PHE A 98 3.65 -2.43 -0.98
CA PHE A 98 4.82 -1.59 -0.78
C PHE A 98 5.25 -0.95 -2.09
N GLU A 99 5.46 -1.76 -3.12
CA GLU A 99 5.90 -1.28 -4.42
C GLU A 99 4.90 -0.32 -5.03
N SER A 100 3.64 -0.71 -5.18
CA SER A 100 2.68 0.10 -5.93
C SER A 100 2.46 1.47 -5.26
N SER A 101 2.61 1.53 -3.94
CA SER A 101 2.59 2.77 -3.18
C SER A 101 3.86 3.62 -3.37
N ALA A 102 5.03 3.00 -3.51
CA ALA A 102 6.29 3.69 -3.77
C ALA A 102 6.30 4.29 -5.18
N ASP A 103 5.95 3.49 -6.19
CA ASP A 103 5.89 3.89 -7.59
C ASP A 103 4.88 5.00 -7.82
N ASN A 104 3.66 4.85 -7.29
CA ASN A 104 2.64 5.90 -7.41
C ASN A 104 3.11 7.22 -6.76
N LEU A 105 3.76 7.16 -5.60
CA LEU A 105 4.26 8.35 -4.92
C LEU A 105 5.37 9.02 -5.74
N VAL A 106 6.39 8.28 -6.18
CA VAL A 106 7.49 8.83 -6.99
C VAL A 106 6.98 9.37 -8.33
N CYS A 107 6.10 8.64 -9.02
CA CYS A 107 5.51 9.07 -10.28
C CYS A 107 4.73 10.39 -10.12
N THR A 108 3.91 10.49 -9.06
CA THR A 108 3.15 11.72 -8.81
C THR A 108 4.07 12.88 -8.44
N MET A 109 5.18 12.65 -7.72
CA MET A 109 6.19 13.68 -7.44
C MET A 109 6.88 14.19 -8.72
N ILE A 110 7.21 13.27 -9.65
CA ILE A 110 7.76 13.63 -10.96
C ILE A 110 6.74 14.42 -11.77
N LEU A 111 5.47 14.00 -11.80
CA LEU A 111 4.38 14.76 -12.43
C LEU A 111 4.28 16.16 -11.83
N GLY A 112 4.46 16.30 -10.52
CA GLY A 112 4.52 17.57 -9.81
C GLY A 112 5.53 18.57 -10.39
N LEU A 113 6.65 18.11 -10.97
CA LEU A 113 7.63 18.99 -11.63
C LEU A 113 7.02 19.81 -12.76
N ALA A 114 6.07 19.23 -13.51
CA ALA A 114 5.37 19.92 -14.60
C ALA A 114 4.47 21.06 -14.09
N PHE A 115 4.07 21.02 -12.82
CA PHE A 115 3.18 22.00 -12.20
C PHE A 115 3.89 22.98 -11.25
N VAL A 116 5.23 22.92 -11.16
CA VAL A 116 6.02 23.85 -10.34
C VAL A 116 5.79 25.32 -10.75
N GLY A 117 5.56 25.59 -12.04
CA GLY A 117 5.25 26.94 -12.51
C GLY A 117 3.91 27.50 -11.99
N ILE A 118 3.01 26.63 -11.52
CA ILE A 118 1.67 27.01 -11.05
C ILE A 118 1.61 27.02 -9.52
N TYR A 119 2.09 25.96 -8.86
CA TYR A 119 1.98 25.78 -7.40
C TYR A 119 3.31 25.90 -6.66
N GLY A 120 4.39 26.27 -7.36
CA GLY A 120 5.74 26.25 -6.81
C GLY A 120 6.19 24.83 -6.44
N TRP A 121 7.20 24.75 -5.57
CA TRP A 121 7.74 23.45 -5.14
C TRP A 121 6.75 22.58 -4.36
N TYR A 122 5.65 23.18 -3.85
CA TYR A 122 4.57 22.43 -3.24
C TYR A 122 3.96 21.41 -4.21
N ALA A 123 3.99 21.63 -5.52
CA ALA A 123 3.56 20.62 -6.50
C ALA A 123 4.28 19.27 -6.36
N VAL A 124 5.58 19.30 -6.07
CA VAL A 124 6.42 18.09 -5.90
C VAL A 124 6.24 17.48 -4.51
N LEU A 125 6.05 18.31 -3.48
CA LEU A 125 5.86 17.84 -2.10
C LEU A 125 4.44 17.37 -1.79
N PHE A 126 3.45 17.86 -2.55
CA PHE A 126 2.04 17.61 -2.30
C PHE A 126 1.68 16.11 -2.19
N PRO A 127 2.13 15.23 -3.10
CA PRO A 127 1.85 13.79 -3.00
C PRO A 127 2.40 13.17 -1.70
N LEU A 128 3.58 13.62 -1.26
CA LEU A 128 4.22 13.15 -0.03
C LEU A 128 3.44 13.61 1.21
N LEU A 129 2.95 14.85 1.21
CA LEU A 129 2.10 15.38 2.28
C LEU A 129 0.74 14.68 2.35
N VAL A 130 0.06 14.52 1.21
CA VAL A 130 -1.21 13.80 1.11
C VAL A 130 -1.06 12.38 1.64
N ARG A 131 -0.02 11.65 1.21
CA ARG A 131 0.21 10.27 1.65
C ARG A 131 0.58 10.20 3.13
N SER A 132 1.35 11.16 3.66
CA SER A 132 1.75 11.21 5.07
C SER A 132 0.58 11.49 6.01
N LEU A 133 -0.22 12.53 5.72
CA LEU A 133 -1.41 12.83 6.52
C LEU A 133 -2.46 11.72 6.40
N GLY A 134 -2.59 11.12 5.22
CA GLY A 134 -3.48 9.96 5.03
C GLY A 134 -3.11 8.76 5.91
N LYS A 135 -1.84 8.62 6.34
CA LYS A 135 -1.47 7.58 7.33
C LYS A 135 -2.03 7.85 8.70
N LEU A 136 -2.14 9.10 9.11
CA LEU A 136 -2.81 9.44 10.37
C LEU A 136 -4.29 9.02 10.32
N ALA A 137 -4.96 9.29 9.19
CA ALA A 137 -6.33 8.81 8.96
C ALA A 137 -6.42 7.27 8.97
N THR A 138 -5.46 6.56 8.36
CA THR A 138 -5.40 5.08 8.43
C THR A 138 -5.22 4.58 9.85
N ILE A 139 -4.35 5.19 10.67
CA ILE A 139 -4.14 4.80 12.06
C ILE A 139 -5.46 4.89 12.84
N ILE A 140 -6.18 6.01 12.70
CA ILE A 140 -7.48 6.19 13.35
C ILE A 140 -8.51 5.16 12.83
N GLY A 141 -8.52 4.88 11.52
CA GLY A 141 -9.38 3.87 10.91
C GLY A 141 -9.12 2.46 11.46
N VAL A 142 -7.86 2.08 11.63
CA VAL A 142 -7.47 0.79 12.23
C VAL A 142 -7.95 0.68 13.67
N PHE A 143 -7.77 1.72 14.49
CA PHE A 143 -8.30 1.73 15.86
C PHE A 143 -9.83 1.72 15.94
N SER A 144 -10.52 2.10 14.85
CA SER A 144 -11.97 2.03 14.74
C SER A 144 -12.48 0.62 14.43
N VAL A 145 -11.61 -0.28 13.93
CA VAL A 145 -11.93 -1.70 13.74
C VAL A 145 -11.90 -2.39 15.09
N ARG A 146 -13.09 -2.73 15.60
CA ARG A 146 -13.26 -3.47 16.86
C ARG A 146 -14.46 -4.39 16.79
N LYS A 147 -14.57 -5.33 17.72
CA LYS A 147 -15.74 -6.22 17.82
C LYS A 147 -16.95 -5.41 18.30
N TRP A 148 -17.82 -5.05 17.38
CA TRP A 148 -19.05 -4.31 17.68
C TRP A 148 -20.20 -5.28 18.00
N GLY A 149 -20.23 -5.78 19.24
CA GLY A 149 -21.29 -6.68 19.71
C GLY A 149 -21.36 -7.97 18.88
N LYS A 150 -22.54 -8.25 18.30
CA LYS A 150 -22.80 -9.40 17.42
C LYS A 150 -22.63 -9.09 15.92
N ARG A 151 -22.10 -7.93 15.55
CA ARG A 151 -21.91 -7.57 14.13
C ARG A 151 -20.88 -8.48 13.46
N SER A 152 -21.02 -8.66 12.14
CA SER A 152 -20.10 -9.49 11.37
C SER A 152 -18.69 -8.85 11.31
N PRO A 153 -17.64 -9.67 11.09
CA PRO A 153 -16.28 -9.17 10.86
C PRO A 153 -16.22 -8.16 9.71
N LEU A 154 -17.00 -8.41 8.64
CA LEU A 154 -17.08 -7.52 7.49
C LEU A 154 -17.61 -6.13 7.85
N THR A 155 -18.64 -6.03 8.69
CA THR A 155 -19.13 -4.72 9.15
C THR A 155 -18.07 -3.98 9.96
N SER A 156 -17.30 -4.69 10.79
CA SER A 156 -16.24 -4.09 11.59
C SER A 156 -15.10 -3.57 10.72
N LEU A 157 -14.72 -4.32 9.68
CA LEU A 157 -13.76 -3.90 8.66
C LEU A 157 -14.25 -2.65 7.90
N ASN A 158 -15.51 -2.67 7.44
CA ASN A 158 -16.11 -1.55 6.71
C ASN A 158 -16.14 -0.27 7.55
N ILE A 159 -16.43 -0.35 8.85
CA ILE A 159 -16.36 0.82 9.75
C ILE A 159 -14.95 1.43 9.72
N GLY A 160 -13.90 0.61 9.80
CA GLY A 160 -12.52 1.11 9.74
C GLY A 160 -12.20 1.76 8.38
N LEU A 161 -12.60 1.13 7.28
CA LEU A 161 -12.43 1.65 5.93
C LEU A 161 -13.14 2.98 5.72
N PHE A 162 -14.43 3.09 6.07
CA PHE A 162 -15.19 4.33 5.97
C PHE A 162 -14.63 5.41 6.90
N SER A 163 -14.21 5.06 8.11
CA SER A 163 -13.61 6.02 9.05
C SER A 163 -12.32 6.60 8.47
N ALA A 164 -11.43 5.75 7.93
CA ALA A 164 -10.22 6.21 7.25
C ALA A 164 -10.55 7.03 5.98
N GLY A 165 -11.55 6.62 5.20
CA GLY A 165 -11.97 7.31 3.98
C GLY A 165 -12.50 8.72 4.23
N ILE A 166 -13.42 8.87 5.18
CA ILE A 166 -14.00 10.18 5.55
C ILE A 166 -12.91 11.12 6.07
N LEU A 167 -12.02 10.63 6.93
CA LEU A 167 -10.89 11.42 7.41
C LEU A 167 -9.94 11.84 6.28
N ASN A 168 -9.68 10.96 5.31
CA ASN A 168 -8.91 11.31 4.12
C ASN A 168 -9.60 12.38 3.27
N LEU A 169 -10.92 12.31 3.06
CA LEU A 169 -11.66 13.35 2.32
C LEU A 169 -11.50 14.74 2.98
N ILE A 170 -11.60 14.81 4.31
CA ILE A 170 -11.38 16.06 5.05
C ILE A 170 -9.95 16.56 4.83
N LEU A 171 -8.96 15.68 4.97
CA LEU A 171 -7.55 16.03 4.76
C LEU A 171 -7.26 16.48 3.32
N PHE A 172 -7.85 15.81 2.31
CA PHE A 172 -7.71 16.18 0.91
C PHE A 172 -8.27 17.57 0.65
N TYR A 173 -9.42 17.90 1.25
CA TYR A 173 -10.02 19.23 1.12
C TYR A 173 -9.10 20.32 1.72
N VAL A 174 -8.60 20.09 2.93
CA VAL A 174 -7.69 21.03 3.61
C VAL A 174 -6.40 21.23 2.80
N LEU A 175 -5.74 20.14 2.39
CA LEU A 175 -4.51 20.23 1.60
C LEU A 175 -4.74 20.88 0.23
N SER A 176 -5.81 20.53 -0.48
CA SER A 176 -6.03 21.07 -1.83
C SER A 176 -6.44 22.54 -1.78
N LYS A 177 -7.35 22.92 -0.89
CA LYS A 177 -7.90 24.29 -0.84
C LYS A 177 -7.00 25.26 -0.08
N TRP A 178 -6.43 24.86 1.05
CA TRP A 178 -5.65 25.78 1.90
C TRP A 178 -4.16 25.77 1.58
N LEU A 179 -3.56 24.62 1.26
CA LEU A 179 -2.14 24.56 0.90
C LEU A 179 -1.91 24.88 -0.58
N MET A 180 -2.67 24.25 -1.49
CA MET A 180 -2.46 24.41 -2.94
C MET A 180 -3.30 25.54 -3.55
N GLY A 181 -4.34 26.03 -2.85
CA GLY A 181 -5.25 27.06 -3.38
C GLY A 181 -6.15 26.60 -4.53
N ASP A 182 -6.24 25.29 -4.80
CA ASP A 182 -6.98 24.74 -5.93
C ASP A 182 -7.87 23.57 -5.52
N ILE A 183 -9.19 23.78 -5.64
CA ILE A 183 -10.20 22.78 -5.33
C ILE A 183 -10.25 21.63 -6.35
N ARG A 184 -9.71 21.81 -7.57
CA ARG A 184 -9.67 20.76 -8.59
C ARG A 184 -8.86 19.56 -8.12
N LEU A 185 -7.77 19.81 -7.38
CA LEU A 185 -6.95 18.74 -6.78
C LEU A 185 -7.74 17.90 -5.77
N PHE A 186 -8.67 18.52 -5.02
CA PHE A 186 -9.55 17.79 -4.10
C PHE A 186 -10.47 16.83 -4.87
N TYR A 187 -11.06 17.28 -5.98
CA TYR A 187 -11.91 16.42 -6.80
C TYR A 187 -11.13 15.26 -7.39
N CYS A 188 -9.92 15.48 -7.91
CA CYS A 188 -9.06 14.42 -8.42
C CYS A 188 -8.72 13.39 -7.32
N LEU A 189 -8.31 13.83 -6.14
CA LEU A 189 -7.99 12.94 -5.02
C LEU A 189 -9.21 12.17 -4.51
N SER A 190 -10.37 12.82 -4.46
CA SER A 190 -11.62 12.21 -4.00
C SER A 190 -12.14 11.16 -4.98
N LEU A 191 -12.03 11.42 -6.29
CA LEU A 191 -12.37 10.45 -7.33
C LEU A 191 -11.48 9.21 -7.29
N GLY A 192 -10.20 9.34 -6.90
CA GLY A 192 -9.33 8.18 -6.70
C GLY A 192 -9.61 7.40 -5.42
N LEU A 193 -10.38 7.95 -4.48
CA LEU A 193 -10.74 7.30 -3.21
C LEU A 193 -12.10 6.59 -3.28
N LEU A 194 -13.04 7.14 -4.06
CA LEU A 194 -14.40 6.61 -4.26
C LEU A 194 -14.39 5.41 -5.24
#